data_AF-C7Z9K1-F1
#
_entry.id   AF-C7Z9K1-F1
#
_cell.length_a   1.000
_cell.length_b   1.000
_cell.length_c   1.000
_cell.angle_alpha   90.00
_cell.angle_beta   90.00
_cell.angle_gamma   90.00
#
_symmetry.space_group_name_H-M   'P 1'
#
loop_
_entity.id
_entity.type
_entity.pdbx_description
1 polymer ?
#
loop_
_entity_poly.entity_id
_entity_poly.type
_entity_poly.pdbx_seq_one_letter_code
_entity_poly.pdbx_strand_id
1 'polypeptide(L)'
;MNQQPPTQNQSQAPDAADQGEWDEARLEEAMQRLKLLHIKLMHLITADAMFAAYMKSITEAQNSVKEFTELMRDDFSQQITAQVQKRQAEEPNGIVPWRHQDHPDWFTLDKK
;
A
#
# COMPACT_ATOMS: atom_id res chain seq x y z
N MET A 1 29.26 38.39 -46.70
CA MET A 1 28.02 39.13 -46.40
C MET A 1 26.83 38.24 -46.66
N ASN A 2 26.26 37.61 -45.62
CA ASN A 2 24.92 37.02 -45.72
C ASN A 2 24.03 37.73 -44.71
N GLN A 3 22.97 38.31 -45.27
CA GLN A 3 21.97 39.17 -44.67
C GLN A 3 21.10 38.41 -43.66
N GLN A 4 20.81 39.02 -42.51
CA GLN A 4 19.60 38.72 -41.74
C GLN A 4 18.40 39.39 -42.41
N PRO A 5 17.23 38.72 -42.49
CA PRO A 5 15.93 39.38 -42.61
C PRO A 5 15.15 39.29 -41.28
N PRO A 6 14.10 40.11 -41.12
CA PRO A 6 13.85 40.86 -39.89
C PRO A 6 13.09 40.08 -38.82
N THR A 7 13.38 40.41 -37.57
CA THR A 7 12.57 40.06 -36.39
C THR A 7 11.25 40.82 -36.45
N GLN A 8 10.26 40.28 -37.16
CA GLN A 8 8.85 40.56 -36.91
C GLN A 8 8.24 39.32 -36.27
N ASN A 9 8.34 39.27 -34.95
CA ASN A 9 7.31 38.61 -34.17
C ASN A 9 7.12 39.45 -32.90
N GLN A 10 6.48 40.61 -33.09
CA GLN A 10 5.65 41.14 -32.02
C GLN A 10 4.55 40.11 -31.83
N SER A 11 4.83 39.10 -31.00
CA SER A 11 3.78 38.39 -30.30
C SER A 11 3.14 39.44 -29.39
N GLN A 12 2.16 40.15 -29.95
CA GLN A 12 1.17 40.88 -29.17
C GLN A 12 0.74 39.91 -28.08
N ALA A 13 1.10 40.24 -26.84
CA ALA A 13 0.37 39.72 -25.70
C ALA A 13 -1.11 39.98 -26.01
N PRO A 14 -2.00 38.98 -25.87
CA PRO A 14 -3.41 39.25 -26.03
C PRO A 14 -3.73 40.39 -25.08
N ASP A 15 -4.25 41.46 -25.69
CA ASP A 15 -4.55 42.73 -25.07
C ASP A 15 -5.06 42.52 -23.64
N ALA A 16 -4.42 43.23 -22.71
CA ALA A 16 -4.88 43.41 -21.34
C ALA A 16 -6.13 44.32 -21.30
N ALA A 17 -7.08 44.10 -22.20
CA ALA A 17 -8.29 44.87 -22.42
C ALA A 17 -9.52 43.97 -22.64
N ASP A 18 -9.60 42.86 -21.91
CA ASP A 18 -10.88 42.20 -21.60
C ASP A 18 -10.81 41.61 -20.18
N GLN A 19 -10.79 42.50 -19.18
CA GLN A 19 -11.24 42.18 -17.83
C GLN A 19 -12.77 42.42 -17.73
N GLY A 20 -13.50 42.20 -18.83
CA GLY A 20 -14.96 42.23 -18.89
C GLY A 20 -15.52 41.06 -18.09
N GLU A 21 -16.60 41.35 -17.37
CA GLU A 21 -17.31 40.51 -16.40
C GLU A 21 -17.16 39.00 -16.65
N TRP A 22 -16.82 38.24 -15.60
CA TRP A 22 -17.06 36.81 -15.62
C TRP A 22 -18.56 36.61 -15.91
N ASP A 23 -18.88 36.19 -17.13
CA ASP A 23 -20.25 35.91 -17.52
C ASP A 23 -20.73 34.61 -16.86
N GLU A 24 -22.02 34.53 -16.57
CA GLU A 24 -22.62 33.44 -15.81
C GLU A 24 -22.23 32.04 -16.37
N ALA A 25 -22.14 31.92 -17.69
CA ALA A 25 -21.74 30.67 -18.36
C ALA A 25 -20.30 30.25 -17.99
N ARG A 26 -19.35 31.20 -17.95
CA ARG A 26 -17.96 30.92 -17.58
C ARG A 26 -17.82 30.67 -16.08
N LEU A 27 -18.61 31.33 -15.23
CA LEU A 27 -18.68 30.97 -13.81
C LEU A 27 -19.19 29.54 -13.62
N GLU A 28 -20.24 29.14 -14.34
CA GLU A 28 -20.78 27.79 -14.24
C GLU A 28 -19.76 26.74 -14.70
N GLU A 29 -19.08 26.97 -15.81
CA GLU A 29 -18.00 26.09 -16.27
C GLU A 29 -16.87 25.99 -15.23
N ALA A 30 -16.44 27.12 -14.66
CA ALA A 30 -15.41 27.14 -13.62
C ALA A 30 -15.86 26.35 -12.37
N MET A 31 -17.11 26.48 -11.96
CA MET A 31 -17.68 25.68 -10.87
C MET A 31 -17.70 24.18 -11.19
N GLN A 32 -18.08 23.80 -12.41
CA GLN A 32 -18.08 22.40 -12.83
C GLN A 32 -16.65 21.82 -12.82
N ARG A 33 -15.67 22.57 -13.33
CA ARG A 33 -14.25 22.19 -13.29
C ARG A 33 -13.75 22.04 -11.86
N LEU A 34 -14.11 22.96 -10.97
CA LEU A 34 -13.73 22.89 -9.55
C LEU A 34 -14.35 21.66 -8.86
N LYS A 35 -15.63 21.37 -9.10
CA LYS A 35 -16.29 20.17 -8.59
C LYS A 35 -15.59 18.90 -9.06
N LEU A 36 -15.25 18.81 -10.35
CA LEU A 36 -14.53 17.67 -10.90
C LEU A 36 -13.14 17.51 -10.26
N LEU A 37 -12.42 18.61 -10.08
CA LEU A 37 -11.11 18.60 -9.45
C LEU A 37 -11.20 18.12 -7.99
N HIS A 38 -12.20 18.60 -7.25
CA HIS A 38 -12.44 18.15 -5.87
C HIS A 38 -12.77 16.65 -5.80
N ILE A 39 -13.63 16.14 -6.69
CA ILE A 39 -13.96 14.71 -6.76
C ILE A 39 -12.69 13.89 -7.05
N LYS A 40 -11.87 14.32 -8.00
CA LYS A 40 -10.60 13.65 -8.33
C LYS A 40 -9.63 13.67 -7.16
N LEU A 41 -9.53 14.79 -6.44
CA LEU A 41 -8.69 14.92 -5.25
C LEU A 41 -9.14 13.95 -4.15
N MET A 42 -10.44 13.85 -3.88
CA MET A 42 -10.98 12.92 -2.88
C MET A 42 -10.69 11.46 -3.24
N HIS A 43 -10.83 11.08 -4.51
CA HIS A 43 -10.44 9.75 -4.96
C HIS A 43 -8.94 9.50 -4.78
N LEU A 44 -8.09 10.48 -5.09
CA LEU A 44 -6.65 10.34 -4.94
C LEU A 44 -6.24 10.18 -3.46
N ILE A 45 -6.80 10.99 -2.56
CA ILE A 45 -6.54 10.89 -1.12
C ILE A 45 -6.97 9.52 -0.57
N THR A 46 -8.12 9.02 -1.02
CA THR A 46 -8.61 7.69 -0.61
C THR A 46 -7.70 6.59 -1.14
N ALA A 47 -7.29 6.67 -2.41
CA ALA A 47 -6.39 5.69 -3.02
C ALA A 47 -5.01 5.69 -2.36
N ASP A 48 -4.48 6.86 -2.01
CA ASP A 48 -3.21 6.99 -1.30
C ASP A 48 -3.27 6.36 0.10
N ALA A 49 -4.35 6.62 0.85
CA ALA A 49 -4.56 5.98 2.15
C ALA A 49 -4.65 4.45 2.06
N MET A 50 -5.37 3.93 1.05
CA MET A 50 -5.46 2.49 0.80
C MET A 50 -4.12 1.88 0.40
N PHE A 51 -3.35 2.57 -0.45
CA PHE A 51 -2.02 2.15 -0.84
C PHE A 51 -1.05 2.14 0.34
N ALA A 52 -1.08 3.16 1.20
CA ALA A 52 -0.28 3.21 2.42
C ALA A 52 -0.62 2.06 3.37
N ALA A 53 -1.91 1.77 3.57
CA ALA A 53 -2.35 0.63 4.36
C ALA A 53 -1.89 -0.71 3.76
N TYR A 54 -1.95 -0.85 2.44
CA TYR A 54 -1.45 -2.03 1.74
C TYR A 54 0.06 -2.21 1.91
N MET A 55 0.86 -1.16 1.69
CA MET A 55 2.31 -1.21 1.88
C MET A 55 2.71 -1.53 3.33
N LYS A 56 1.95 -1.02 4.30
CA LYS A 56 2.09 -1.39 5.70
C LYS A 56 1.83 -2.88 5.91
N SER A 57 0.75 -3.42 5.36
CA SER A 57 0.43 -4.85 5.49
C SER A 57 1.49 -5.77 4.87
N ILE A 58 2.13 -5.35 3.75
CA ILE A 58 3.26 -6.09 3.18
C ILE A 58 4.43 -6.13 4.15
N THR A 59 4.77 -4.97 4.73
CA THR A 59 5.87 -4.87 5.70
C THR A 59 5.59 -5.75 6.93
N GLU A 60 4.36 -5.72 7.44
CA GLU A 60 3.95 -6.56 8.58
C GLU A 60 4.02 -8.06 8.24
N ALA A 61 3.57 -8.46 7.05
CA ALA A 61 3.67 -9.85 6.59
C ALA A 61 5.13 -10.30 6.46
N GLN A 62 6.00 -9.45 5.90
CA GLN A 62 7.44 -9.72 5.80
C GLN A 62 8.08 -9.89 7.18
N ASN A 63 7.72 -9.03 8.14
CA ASN A 63 8.19 -9.14 9.51
C ASN A 63 7.70 -10.43 10.18
N SER A 64 6.42 -10.79 10.03
CA SER A 64 5.86 -12.02 10.60
C SER A 64 6.57 -13.27 10.06
N VAL A 65 6.87 -13.33 8.75
CA VAL A 65 7.64 -14.43 8.15
C VAL A 65 9.06 -14.49 8.72
N LYS A 66 9.70 -13.32 8.90
CA LYS A 66 11.04 -13.23 9.48
C LYS A 66 11.05 -13.73 10.93
N GLU A 67 10.16 -13.22 11.77
CA GLU A 67 10.02 -13.62 13.18
C GLU A 67 9.77 -15.12 13.31
N PHE A 68 8.86 -15.67 12.50
CA PHE A 68 8.63 -17.12 12.45
C PHE A 68 9.90 -17.90 12.05
N THR A 69 10.62 -17.43 11.03
CA THR A 69 11.84 -18.09 10.56
C THR A 69 12.96 -18.06 11.60
N GLU A 70 13.10 -16.94 12.32
CA GLU A 70 14.05 -16.81 13.42
C GLU A 70 13.68 -17.75 14.57
N LEU A 71 12.41 -17.78 14.97
CA LEU A 71 11.93 -18.68 16.03
C LEU A 71 12.07 -20.16 15.66
N MET A 72 11.81 -20.53 14.40
CA MET A 72 12.04 -21.89 13.89
C MET A 72 13.53 -22.27 13.89
N ARG A 73 14.43 -21.31 13.70
CA ARG A 73 15.87 -21.52 13.69
C ARG A 73 16.49 -21.44 15.07
N ASP A 74 15.77 -21.02 16.10
CA ASP A 74 16.25 -21.05 17.47
C ASP A 74 16.64 -22.47 17.90
N ASP A 75 17.72 -22.59 18.67
CA ASP A 75 18.28 -23.88 19.07
C ASP A 75 17.25 -24.73 19.84
N PHE A 76 16.39 -24.11 20.64
CA PHE A 76 15.36 -24.81 21.41
C PHE A 76 14.26 -25.35 20.49
N SER A 77 13.78 -24.55 19.55
CA SER A 77 12.78 -24.97 18.55
C SER A 77 13.29 -26.11 17.67
N GLN A 78 14.56 -26.06 17.26
CA GLN A 78 15.19 -27.14 16.50
C GLN A 78 15.27 -28.44 17.33
N GLN A 79 15.64 -28.36 18.61
CA GLN A 79 15.69 -29.52 19.51
C GLN A 79 14.32 -30.16 19.70
N ILE A 80 13.26 -29.37 19.91
CA ILE A 80 11.89 -29.88 20.03
C ILE A 80 11.50 -30.62 18.75
N THR A 81 11.71 -30.00 17.59
CA THR A 81 11.32 -30.58 16.30
C THR A 81 12.09 -31.87 16.02
N ALA A 82 13.39 -31.90 16.31
CA ALA A 82 14.21 -33.11 16.18
C ALA A 82 13.73 -34.24 17.11
N GLN A 83 13.36 -33.90 18.35
CA GLN A 83 12.82 -34.87 19.31
C GLN A 83 11.47 -35.44 18.85
N VAL A 84 10.59 -34.60 18.29
CA VAL A 84 9.30 -35.04 17.72
C VAL A 84 9.54 -35.99 16.53
N GLN A 85 10.45 -35.65 15.62
CA GLN A 85 10.81 -36.51 14.49
C GLN A 85 11.37 -37.86 14.93
N LYS A 86 12.26 -37.86 15.93
CA LYS A 86 12.81 -39.09 16.50
C LYS A 86 11.71 -39.99 17.05
N ARG A 87 10.80 -39.44 17.88
CA ARG A 87 9.69 -40.21 18.45
C ARG A 87 8.74 -40.75 17.39
N GLN A 88 8.49 -39.97 16.33
CA GLN A 88 7.65 -40.41 15.22
C GLN A 88 8.27 -41.58 14.43
N ALA A 89 9.59 -41.58 14.27
CA ALA A 89 10.32 -42.70 13.66
C ALA A 89 10.30 -43.97 14.54
N GLU A 90 10.37 -43.80 15.86
CA GLU A 90 10.34 -44.90 16.84
C GLU A 90 8.92 -45.48 17.03
N GLU A 91 7.87 -44.67 16.92
CA GLU A 91 6.47 -45.07 17.13
C GLU A 91 5.55 -44.61 15.97
N PRO A 92 5.65 -45.24 14.78
CA PRO A 92 4.95 -44.78 13.57
C PRO A 92 3.43 -44.71 13.68
N ASN A 93 2.84 -45.58 14.52
CA ASN A 93 1.39 -45.69 14.72
C ASN A 93 0.90 -45.00 16.00
N GLY A 94 1.81 -44.47 16.83
CA GLY A 94 1.49 -43.91 18.14
C GLY A 94 1.30 -42.39 18.17
N ILE A 95 1.90 -41.67 17.22
CA ILE A 95 1.84 -40.20 17.18
C ILE A 95 0.79 -39.74 16.17
N VAL A 96 -0.38 -39.37 16.67
CA VAL A 96 -1.46 -38.80 15.86
C VAL A 96 -1.22 -37.30 15.66
N PRO A 97 -1.35 -36.76 14.44
CA PRO A 97 -1.29 -35.32 14.21
C PRO A 97 -2.38 -34.59 15.00
N TRP A 98 -1.99 -33.49 15.64
CA TRP A 98 -2.93 -32.65 16.39
C TRP A 98 -4.01 -32.08 15.48
N ARG A 99 -5.27 -32.10 15.92
CA ARG A 99 -6.34 -31.37 15.25
C ARG A 99 -6.43 -29.99 15.86
N HIS A 100 -6.58 -28.98 15.02
CA HIS A 100 -6.78 -27.59 15.45
C HIS A 100 -8.01 -27.38 16.35
N GLN A 101 -8.95 -28.34 16.36
CA GLN A 101 -10.17 -28.29 17.17
C GLN A 101 -9.94 -28.80 18.60
N ASP A 102 -8.91 -29.62 18.82
CA ASP A 102 -8.67 -30.24 20.13
C ASP A 102 -8.09 -29.24 21.14
N HIS A 103 -7.51 -28.13 20.64
CA HIS A 103 -6.86 -27.08 21.43
C HIS A 103 -7.23 -25.68 20.92
N PRO A 104 -8.44 -25.20 21.23
CA PRO A 104 -8.92 -23.88 20.77
C PRO A 104 -8.13 -22.71 21.39
N ASP A 105 -7.41 -22.94 22.48
CA ASP A 105 -6.58 -22.01 23.23
C ASP A 105 -5.19 -21.78 22.61
N TRP A 106 -4.74 -22.62 21.68
CA TRP A 106 -3.42 -22.48 21.03
C TRP A 106 -3.24 -21.20 20.20
N PHE A 107 -4.33 -20.53 19.83
CA PHE A 107 -4.26 -19.25 19.13
C PHE A 107 -4.06 -18.06 20.08
N THR A 108 -4.11 -18.29 21.39
CA THR A 108 -3.88 -17.29 22.40
C THR A 108 -2.64 -17.63 23.19
N LEU A 109 -1.65 -16.74 23.16
CA LEU A 109 -0.50 -16.87 24.06
C LEU A 109 -1.00 -16.71 25.50
N ASP A 110 -0.67 -17.65 26.37
CA ASP A 110 -1.01 -17.56 27.79
C ASP A 110 -0.54 -16.21 28.36
N LYS A 111 -1.49 -15.44 28.91
CA LYS A 111 -1.16 -14.18 29.59
C LYS A 111 -0.46 -14.54 30.90
N LYS A 112 0.82 -14.22 31.00
CA LYS A 112 1.57 -14.23 32.27
C LYS A 112 1.09 -13.13 33.20
#